data_AF-A0A0A9W8D1-F1
#
_entry.id   AF-A0A0A9W8D1-F1
#
_cell.length_a   1.000
_cell.length_b   1.000
_cell.length_c   1.000
_cell.angle_alpha   90.00
_cell.angle_beta   90.00
_cell.angle_gamma   90.00
#
_symmetry.space_group_name_H-M   'P 1'
#
loop_
_entity.id
_entity.type
_entity.pdbx_description
1 polymer ?
#
loop_
_entity_poly.entity_id
_entity_poly.type
_entity_poly.pdbx_seq_one_letter_code
_entity_poly.pdbx_strand_id
1 'polypeptide(L)'
;MYVCGYNSFKQLDGILPSEDSEMTGSIREFRPALKKNVTHVAFAWNHVVLVEKGESIFINGFMGNGIKSMFRLEQVPFSVADIHQVVCSREKLFCVTTDGQAWEYNYASTEWRNLKALLPLSEVEGLELRVVKFAVGVTFAAVLMDDGRVYTLPSEALPVPPELGSVTDLACGHEHGILLTSTGQVMTWGTAL
;
A
#
# COMPACT_ATOMS: atom_id res chain seq x y z
N MET A 1 16.46 8.07 -4.71
CA MET A 1 15.42 8.38 -3.70
C MET A 1 15.96 9.47 -2.80
N TYR A 2 15.10 10.29 -2.22
CA TYR A 2 15.50 11.27 -1.20
C TYR A 2 14.62 11.03 0.03
N VAL A 3 15.19 11.19 1.22
CA VAL A 3 14.49 10.94 2.49
C VAL A 3 14.73 12.09 3.47
N CYS A 4 13.75 12.34 4.32
CA CYS A 4 13.84 13.26 5.45
C CYS A 4 12.88 12.81 6.57
N GLY A 5 13.11 13.28 7.78
CA GLY A 5 12.19 13.11 8.91
C GLY A 5 12.73 12.23 10.04
N TYR A 6 11.80 11.73 10.85
CA TYR A 6 12.07 11.01 12.08
C TYR A 6 12.41 9.53 11.83
N ASN A 7 13.49 9.03 12.44
CA ASN A 7 13.99 7.66 12.21
C ASN A 7 14.19 6.80 13.48
N SER A 8 13.58 7.14 14.62
CA SER A 8 13.83 6.35 15.84
C SER A 8 13.22 4.95 15.81
N PHE A 9 12.32 4.65 14.86
CA PHE A 9 11.86 3.28 14.60
C PHE A 9 12.78 2.51 13.67
N LYS A 10 13.91 3.09 13.23
CA LYS A 10 14.88 2.46 12.34
C LYS A 10 14.32 2.17 10.95
N GLN A 11 13.40 2.99 10.48
CA GLN A 11 12.83 2.91 9.13
C GLN A 11 13.91 3.08 8.05
N LEU A 12 14.97 3.84 8.33
CA LEU A 12 16.06 4.16 7.41
C LEU A 12 17.34 3.36 7.69
N ASP A 13 17.29 2.33 8.53
CA ASP A 13 18.46 1.47 8.78
C ASP A 13 18.82 0.64 7.55
N GLY A 14 20.10 0.58 7.21
CA GLY A 14 20.58 -0.06 5.97
C GLY A 14 20.18 0.70 4.68
N ILE A 15 19.35 1.73 4.81
CA ILE A 15 18.92 2.65 3.75
C ILE A 15 19.84 3.86 3.70
N LEU A 16 20.13 4.46 4.86
CA LEU A 16 21.11 5.54 5.02
C LEU A 16 22.40 5.01 5.64
N PRO A 17 23.55 5.69 5.42
CA PRO A 17 24.76 5.45 6.21
C PRO A 17 24.46 5.56 7.71
N SER A 18 25.12 4.73 8.53
CA SER A 18 24.88 4.67 9.99
C SER A 18 25.05 6.02 10.69
N GLU A 19 25.91 6.88 10.14
CA GLU A 19 26.22 8.23 10.62
C GLU A 19 25.04 9.21 10.49
N ASP A 20 24.08 8.90 9.60
CA ASP A 20 22.88 9.70 9.31
C ASP A 20 21.60 9.06 9.88
N SER A 21 21.73 8.04 10.74
CA SER A 21 20.61 7.21 11.20
C SER A 21 19.70 7.87 12.25
N GLU A 22 20.05 9.04 12.77
CA GLU A 22 19.18 9.82 13.67
C GLU A 22 18.66 11.08 12.99
N MET A 23 17.34 11.26 13.04
CA MET A 23 16.54 12.42 12.62
C MET A 23 17.15 13.30 11.51
N THR A 24 16.68 13.13 10.28
CA THR A 24 17.10 13.99 9.17
C THR A 24 16.16 15.20 9.06
N GLY A 25 16.47 16.29 9.78
CA GLY A 25 15.75 17.57 9.67
C GLY A 25 15.91 18.27 8.30
N SER A 26 16.59 17.64 7.35
CA SER A 26 16.82 18.13 6.01
C SER A 26 16.84 16.97 5.02
N ILE A 27 16.49 17.26 3.77
CA ILE A 27 16.45 16.27 2.70
C ILE A 27 17.84 15.66 2.50
N ARG A 28 17.91 14.34 2.43
CA ARG A 28 19.13 13.56 2.20
C ARG A 28 18.96 12.68 0.98
N GLU A 29 20.01 12.62 0.17
CA GLU A 29 20.07 11.65 -0.92
C GLU A 29 20.22 10.25 -0.33
N PHE A 30 19.33 9.35 -0.72
CA PHE A 30 19.42 7.93 -0.38
C PHE A 30 20.60 7.30 -1.15
N ARG A 31 21.59 6.79 -0.43
CA ARG A 31 22.76 6.10 -0.99
C ARG A 31 22.87 4.68 -0.41
N PRO A 32 22.07 3.73 -0.90
CA PRO A 32 22.02 2.41 -0.31
C PRO A 32 23.30 1.59 -0.60
N ALA A 33 23.63 0.71 0.34
CA ALA A 33 24.42 -0.48 0.06
C ALA A 33 23.61 -1.52 -0.75
N LEU A 34 22.26 -1.47 -0.70
CA LEU A 34 21.35 -2.21 -1.59
C LEU A 34 21.43 -1.67 -3.03
N LYS A 35 21.77 -2.54 -3.97
CA LYS A 35 22.04 -2.17 -5.35
C LYS A 35 20.76 -1.81 -6.12
N LYS A 36 20.68 -0.54 -6.51
CA LYS A 36 20.27 -0.01 -7.84
C LYS A 36 18.81 -0.11 -8.34
N ASN A 37 17.90 -0.93 -7.81
CA ASN A 37 16.59 -1.12 -8.48
C ASN A 37 15.35 -1.08 -7.56
N VAL A 38 15.25 -0.12 -6.63
CA VAL A 38 13.98 0.10 -5.91
C VAL A 38 12.92 0.58 -6.90
N THR A 39 11.82 -0.15 -7.03
CA THR A 39 10.71 0.19 -7.95
C THR A 39 9.51 0.81 -7.23
N HIS A 40 9.29 0.43 -5.97
CA HIS A 40 8.18 0.95 -5.18
C HIS A 40 8.62 1.21 -3.74
N VAL A 41 7.97 2.20 -3.13
CA VAL A 41 8.15 2.57 -1.74
C VAL A 41 6.77 2.84 -1.15
N ALA A 42 6.49 2.28 0.02
CA ALA A 42 5.31 2.63 0.80
C ALA A 42 5.71 2.97 2.23
N PHE A 43 5.02 3.94 2.82
CA PHE A 43 5.30 4.42 4.17
C PHE A 43 4.05 4.32 5.04
N ALA A 44 4.26 3.85 6.26
CA ALA A 44 3.40 4.17 7.39
C ALA A 44 4.22 5.01 8.38
N TRP A 45 3.58 5.49 9.45
CA TRP A 45 4.28 6.25 10.50
C TRP A 45 5.53 5.53 11.01
N ASN A 46 5.40 4.23 11.29
CA ASN A 46 6.37 3.43 12.04
C ASN A 46 7.35 2.62 11.17
N HIS A 47 7.10 2.49 9.87
CA HIS A 47 7.93 1.65 8.99
C HIS A 47 7.83 2.08 7.52
N VAL A 48 8.82 1.64 6.75
CA VAL A 48 8.87 1.77 5.29
C VAL A 48 8.96 0.39 4.66
N VAL A 49 8.25 0.22 3.56
CA VAL A 49 8.29 -0.95 2.69
C VAL A 49 9.04 -0.53 1.42
N LEU A 50 10.00 -1.35 1.01
CA LEU A 50 10.76 -1.19 -0.22
C LEU A 50 10.57 -2.41 -1.10
N VAL A 51 10.30 -2.20 -2.38
CA VAL A 51 10.27 -3.25 -3.38
C VAL A 51 11.49 -3.14 -4.27
N GLU A 52 12.30 -4.19 -4.30
CA GLU A 52 13.43 -4.35 -5.21
C GLU A 52 12.97 -5.09 -6.47
N LYS A 53 13.33 -4.55 -7.64
CA LYS A 53 12.84 -5.00 -8.95
C LYS A 53 12.97 -6.50 -9.15
N GLY A 54 11.83 -7.21 -9.12
CA GLY A 54 11.75 -8.64 -9.43
C GLY A 54 12.41 -9.56 -8.41
N GLU A 55 12.85 -9.03 -7.26
CA GLU A 55 13.65 -9.80 -6.31
C GLU A 55 12.93 -9.96 -4.97
N SER A 56 12.59 -8.85 -4.30
CA SER A 56 12.21 -8.90 -2.89
C SER A 56 11.40 -7.71 -2.41
N ILE A 57 10.65 -7.93 -1.33
CA ILE A 57 10.01 -6.88 -0.54
C ILE A 57 10.76 -6.82 0.79
N PHE A 58 11.25 -5.65 1.16
CA PHE A 58 11.91 -5.38 2.44
C PHE A 58 11.06 -4.46 3.29
N ILE A 59 11.11 -4.66 4.60
CA ILE A 59 10.47 -3.78 5.56
C ILE A 59 11.46 -3.37 6.64
N ASN A 60 11.52 -2.06 6.88
CA ASN A 60 12.32 -1.44 7.92
C ASN A 60 11.41 -0.61 8.82
N GLY A 61 11.56 -0.74 10.13
CA GLY A 61 10.76 0.02 11.07
C GLY A 61 10.27 -0.82 12.25
N PHE A 62 9.35 -0.24 13.02
CA PHE A 62 8.68 -0.94 14.11
C PHE A 62 7.42 -1.64 13.59
N MET A 63 7.36 -2.97 13.68
CA MET A 63 6.21 -3.76 13.27
C MET A 63 5.85 -4.78 14.35
N GLY A 64 4.56 -4.99 14.58
CA GLY A 64 4.08 -5.93 15.59
C GLY A 64 4.64 -5.57 16.97
N ASN A 65 5.56 -6.39 17.47
CA ASN A 65 6.15 -6.27 18.80
C ASN A 65 7.61 -5.75 18.82
N GLY A 66 8.18 -5.31 17.68
CA GLY A 66 9.58 -4.86 17.69
C GLY A 66 10.08 -4.16 16.44
N ILE A 67 11.31 -3.64 16.56
CA ILE A 67 12.04 -3.03 15.45
C ILE A 67 12.60 -4.13 14.55
N LYS A 68 12.41 -3.95 13.25
CA LYS A 68 12.95 -4.78 12.17
C LYS A 68 13.80 -3.90 11.25
N SER A 69 14.94 -4.42 10.83
CA SER A 69 15.84 -3.76 9.90
C SER A 69 16.21 -4.76 8.81
N MET A 70 16.06 -4.33 7.56
CA MET A 70 16.20 -5.12 6.35
C MET A 70 15.42 -6.44 6.39
N PHE A 71 14.22 -6.43 6.97
CA PHE A 71 13.41 -7.63 7.07
C PHE A 71 12.83 -7.97 5.71
N ARG A 72 13.34 -9.04 5.10
CA ARG A 72 12.88 -9.55 3.81
C ARG A 72 11.61 -10.38 4.02
N LEU A 73 10.56 -10.08 3.27
CA LEU A 73 9.39 -10.95 3.23
C LEU A 73 9.74 -12.24 2.47
N GLU A 74 9.64 -13.36 3.18
CA GLU A 74 9.80 -14.68 2.58
C GLU A 74 8.46 -15.18 2.02
N GLN A 75 8.54 -16.14 1.09
CA GLN A 75 7.38 -16.86 0.56
C GLN A 75 6.28 -15.96 -0.02
N VAL A 76 6.67 -14.92 -0.78
CA VAL A 76 5.70 -14.07 -1.51
C VAL A 76 4.93 -14.95 -2.50
N PRO A 77 3.59 -15.01 -2.42
CA PRO A 77 2.78 -15.97 -3.19
C PRO A 77 2.54 -15.54 -4.65
N PHE A 78 3.19 -14.48 -5.09
CA PHE A 78 3.13 -13.92 -6.43
C PHE A 78 4.52 -13.43 -6.86
N SER A 79 4.69 -13.18 -8.15
CA SER A 79 5.92 -12.62 -8.70
C SER A 79 6.08 -11.16 -8.24
N VAL A 80 7.18 -10.85 -7.56
CA VAL A 80 7.53 -9.47 -7.15
C VAL A 80 7.71 -8.55 -8.37
N ALA A 81 8.05 -9.11 -9.54
CA ALA A 81 8.16 -8.34 -10.78
C ALA A 81 6.81 -7.81 -11.28
N ASP A 82 5.71 -8.44 -10.86
CA ASP A 82 4.35 -8.11 -11.32
C ASP A 82 3.66 -7.15 -10.36
N ILE A 83 4.34 -6.61 -9.34
CA ILE A 83 3.74 -5.61 -8.44
C ILE A 83 3.44 -4.33 -9.22
N HIS A 84 2.16 -3.95 -9.25
CA HIS A 84 1.68 -2.68 -9.81
C HIS A 84 1.62 -1.58 -8.75
N GLN A 85 1.22 -1.92 -7.52
CA GLN A 85 1.19 -1.00 -6.39
C GLN A 85 1.49 -1.74 -5.09
N VAL A 86 2.18 -1.06 -4.17
CA VAL A 86 2.28 -1.44 -2.76
C VAL A 86 1.88 -0.26 -1.89
N VAL A 87 1.10 -0.53 -0.86
CA VAL A 87 0.74 0.44 0.20
C VAL A 87 0.76 -0.27 1.55
N CYS A 88 0.91 0.48 2.64
CA CYS A 88 0.90 -0.12 3.97
C CYS A 88 0.16 0.74 5.00
N SER A 89 -0.45 0.06 5.96
CA SER A 89 -0.95 0.62 7.21
C SER A 89 -0.04 0.17 8.36
N ARG A 90 -0.34 0.58 9.59
CA ARG A 90 0.45 0.19 10.78
C ARG A 90 0.63 -1.32 10.94
N GLU A 91 -0.36 -2.09 10.52
CA GLU A 91 -0.47 -3.54 10.83
C GLU A 91 -0.38 -4.43 9.59
N LYS A 92 -0.52 -3.83 8.40
CA LYS A 92 -0.70 -4.58 7.16
C LYS A 92 0.02 -3.93 6.00
N LEU A 93 0.49 -4.76 5.09
CA LEU A 93 0.91 -4.38 3.75
C LEU A 93 -0.12 -4.87 2.74
N PHE A 94 -0.38 -4.08 1.71
CA PHE A 94 -1.26 -4.44 0.61
C PHE A 94 -0.51 -4.31 -0.71
N CYS A 95 -0.71 -5.30 -1.58
CA CYS A 95 -0.17 -5.31 -2.93
C CYS A 95 -1.28 -5.54 -3.94
N VAL A 96 -1.18 -4.87 -5.08
CA VAL A 96 -1.90 -5.24 -6.29
C VAL A 96 -0.89 -5.59 -7.38
N THR A 97 -1.12 -6.70 -8.07
CA THR A 97 -0.29 -7.15 -9.20
C THR A 97 -0.84 -6.62 -10.53
N THR A 98 -0.04 -6.66 -11.60
CA THR A 98 -0.40 -6.15 -12.93
C THR A 98 -1.55 -6.91 -13.59
N ASP A 99 -1.81 -8.15 -13.16
CA ASP A 99 -2.97 -8.94 -13.56
C ASP A 99 -4.21 -8.70 -12.68
N GLY A 100 -4.11 -7.83 -11.68
CA GLY A 100 -5.22 -7.39 -10.83
C GLY A 100 -5.45 -8.23 -9.57
N GLN A 101 -4.54 -9.14 -9.22
CA GLN A 101 -4.64 -9.87 -7.96
C GLN A 101 -4.33 -8.95 -6.78
N ALA A 102 -5.17 -9.04 -5.76
CA ALA A 102 -5.09 -8.25 -4.54
C ALA A 102 -4.63 -9.11 -3.36
N TRP A 103 -3.59 -8.66 -2.67
CA TRP A 103 -2.95 -9.39 -1.58
C TRP A 103 -2.79 -8.50 -0.35
N GLU A 104 -3.04 -9.09 0.82
CA GLU A 104 -2.75 -8.49 2.14
C GLU A 104 -1.69 -9.34 2.85
N TYR A 105 -0.69 -8.69 3.44
CA TYR A 105 0.24 -9.31 4.37
C TYR A 105 0.02 -8.75 5.78
N ASN A 106 -0.22 -9.62 6.75
CA ASN A 106 -0.44 -9.24 8.14
C ASN A 106 0.88 -9.33 8.92
N TYR A 107 1.32 -8.23 9.55
CA TYR A 107 2.59 -8.21 10.26
C TYR A 107 2.61 -9.05 11.55
N ALA A 108 1.45 -9.29 12.16
CA ALA A 108 1.35 -10.05 13.40
C ALA A 108 1.31 -11.56 13.15
N SER A 109 0.52 -12.02 12.17
CA SER A 109 0.49 -13.45 11.81
C SER A 109 1.58 -13.85 10.82
N THR A 110 2.24 -12.89 10.17
CA THR A 110 3.23 -13.10 9.11
C THR A 110 2.69 -13.89 7.91
N GLU A 111 1.39 -13.77 7.65
CA GLU A 111 0.70 -14.51 6.60
C GLU A 111 0.26 -13.60 5.46
N TRP A 112 0.31 -14.16 4.26
CA TRP A 112 -0.31 -13.59 3.08
C TRP A 112 -1.74 -14.10 2.92
N ARG A 113 -2.65 -13.20 2.56
CA ARG A 113 -4.03 -13.50 2.22
C ARG A 113 -4.36 -12.95 0.84
N ASN A 114 -4.88 -13.80 -0.03
CA ASN A 114 -5.50 -13.36 -1.28
C ASN A 114 -6.88 -12.76 -0.97
N LEU A 115 -7.14 -11.55 -1.46
CA LEU A 115 -8.37 -10.80 -1.17
C LEU A 115 -9.51 -11.07 -2.16
N LYS A 116 -9.32 -11.97 -3.16
CA LYS A 116 -10.35 -12.33 -4.15
C LYS A 116 -11.68 -12.76 -3.52
N ALA A 117 -11.65 -13.48 -2.39
CA ALA A 117 -12.85 -13.93 -1.70
C ALA A 117 -13.54 -12.82 -0.87
N LEU A 118 -12.86 -11.70 -0.65
CA LEU A 118 -13.36 -10.52 0.05
C LEU A 118 -13.76 -9.40 -0.91
N LEU A 119 -13.85 -9.69 -2.20
CA LEU A 119 -14.18 -8.70 -3.20
C LEU A 119 -15.18 -9.34 -4.15
N PRO A 120 -16.16 -8.57 -4.67
CA PRO A 120 -17.13 -9.09 -5.62
C PRO A 120 -16.52 -9.22 -7.03
N LEU A 121 -15.39 -9.94 -7.13
CA LEU A 121 -14.66 -10.14 -8.39
C LEU A 121 -15.34 -11.15 -9.32
N SER A 122 -16.40 -11.82 -8.86
CA SER A 122 -17.02 -12.97 -9.53
C SER A 122 -18.49 -12.78 -9.90
N GLU A 123 -19.01 -11.55 -9.92
CA GLU A 123 -20.46 -11.32 -10.01
C GLU A 123 -21.00 -11.13 -11.44
N VAL A 124 -20.13 -10.99 -12.46
CA VAL A 124 -20.56 -10.81 -13.85
C VAL A 124 -20.00 -11.94 -14.71
N GLU A 125 -20.89 -12.73 -15.30
CA GLU A 125 -20.55 -13.89 -16.13
C GLU A 125 -19.64 -13.46 -17.31
N GLY A 126 -18.44 -14.03 -17.37
CA GLY A 126 -17.45 -13.72 -18.41
C GLY A 126 -16.59 -12.47 -18.18
N LEU A 127 -16.74 -11.76 -17.06
CA LEU A 127 -15.92 -10.60 -16.71
C LEU A 127 -15.12 -10.86 -15.43
N GLU A 128 -13.80 -11.01 -15.53
CA GLU A 128 -12.91 -11.01 -14.37
C GLU A 128 -12.59 -9.56 -13.99
N LEU A 129 -13.34 -9.01 -13.05
CA LEU A 129 -13.06 -7.68 -12.49
C LEU A 129 -11.71 -7.70 -11.77
N ARG A 130 -10.95 -6.62 -11.95
CA ARG A 130 -9.59 -6.50 -11.43
C ARG A 130 -9.48 -5.36 -10.44
N VAL A 131 -8.74 -5.59 -9.37
CA VAL A 131 -8.33 -4.49 -8.51
C VAL A 131 -7.26 -3.70 -9.26
N VAL A 132 -7.42 -2.38 -9.31
CA VAL A 132 -6.44 -1.49 -9.95
C VAL A 132 -5.65 -0.68 -8.92
N LYS A 133 -6.26 -0.37 -7.77
CA LYS A 133 -5.62 0.47 -6.75
C LYS A 133 -6.11 0.16 -5.35
N PHE A 134 -5.18 0.19 -4.39
CA PHE A 134 -5.46 0.33 -2.97
C PHE A 134 -5.25 1.77 -2.50
N ALA A 135 -6.11 2.20 -1.60
CA ALA A 135 -5.92 3.35 -0.73
C ALA A 135 -6.16 2.90 0.71
N VAL A 136 -5.25 3.22 1.63
CA VAL A 136 -5.28 2.66 3.00
C VAL A 136 -5.29 3.77 4.03
N GLY A 137 -6.23 3.68 4.96
CA GLY A 137 -6.21 4.43 6.20
C GLY A 137 -5.59 3.61 7.32
N VAL A 138 -5.80 4.04 8.58
CA VAL A 138 -5.26 3.31 9.73
C VAL A 138 -6.09 2.08 10.08
N THR A 139 -7.41 2.20 9.99
CA THR A 139 -8.35 1.14 10.38
C THR A 139 -9.03 0.45 9.21
N PHE A 140 -8.92 1.01 8.00
CA PHE A 140 -9.62 0.52 6.82
C PHE A 140 -8.73 0.58 5.58
N ALA A 141 -9.11 -0.19 4.57
CA ALA A 141 -8.55 -0.13 3.23
C ALA A 141 -9.71 0.00 2.24
N ALA A 142 -9.52 0.82 1.22
CA ALA A 142 -10.43 0.96 0.10
C ALA A 142 -9.74 0.48 -1.19
N VAL A 143 -10.52 -0.14 -2.07
CA VAL A 143 -10.06 -0.63 -3.37
C VAL A 143 -10.82 0.04 -4.49
N LEU A 144 -10.10 0.39 -5.55
CA LEU A 144 -10.66 0.79 -6.83
C LEU A 144 -10.62 -0.41 -7.78
N MET A 145 -11.75 -0.69 -8.42
CA MET A 145 -11.92 -1.70 -9.45
C MET A 145 -11.67 -1.10 -10.86
N ASP A 146 -11.36 -1.94 -11.83
CA ASP A 146 -11.14 -1.54 -13.23
C ASP A 146 -12.37 -0.96 -13.94
N ASP A 147 -13.57 -1.28 -13.46
CA ASP A 147 -14.83 -0.66 -13.89
C ASP A 147 -15.19 0.63 -13.13
N GLY A 148 -14.32 1.07 -12.21
CA GLY A 148 -14.46 2.28 -11.44
C GLY A 148 -15.42 2.19 -10.25
N ARG A 149 -15.83 0.99 -9.84
CA ARG A 149 -16.45 0.78 -8.52
C ARG A 149 -15.41 0.87 -7.41
N VAL A 150 -15.83 1.33 -6.24
CA VAL A 150 -14.99 1.40 -5.04
C VAL A 150 -15.61 0.58 -3.91
N TYR A 151 -14.78 -0.20 -3.24
CA TYR A 151 -15.18 -0.98 -2.08
C TYR A 151 -14.29 -0.66 -0.88
N THR A 152 -14.87 -0.60 0.30
CA THR A 152 -14.11 -0.64 1.56
C THR A 152 -14.03 -2.08 2.05
N LEU A 153 -12.83 -2.54 2.43
CA LEU A 153 -12.64 -3.90 2.91
C LEU A 153 -13.30 -4.06 4.30
N PRO A 154 -14.09 -5.14 4.50
CA PRO A 154 -14.04 -6.39 3.75
C PRO A 154 -14.95 -6.52 2.51
N SER A 155 -15.84 -5.60 2.14
CA SER A 155 -16.63 -5.64 0.87
C SER A 155 -17.74 -4.58 0.76
N GLU A 156 -17.74 -3.50 1.55
CA GLU A 156 -18.82 -2.53 1.49
C GLU A 156 -18.62 -1.57 0.31
N ALA A 157 -19.52 -1.65 -0.68
CA ALA A 157 -19.51 -0.78 -1.85
C ALA A 157 -19.78 0.68 -1.43
N LEU A 158 -18.96 1.61 -1.90
CA LEU A 158 -19.24 3.03 -1.71
C LEU A 158 -20.29 3.48 -2.72
N PRO A 159 -21.41 4.08 -2.28
CA PRO A 159 -22.45 4.56 -3.18
C PRO A 159 -21.97 5.84 -3.87
N VAL A 160 -21.50 5.71 -5.11
CA VAL A 160 -21.23 6.86 -5.99
C VAL A 160 -22.47 7.09 -6.86
N PRO A 161 -23.07 8.29 -6.85
CA PRO A 161 -24.22 8.59 -7.68
C PRO A 161 -23.91 8.35 -9.17
N PRO A 162 -24.74 7.59 -9.91
CA PRO A 162 -24.45 7.24 -11.30
C PRO A 162 -24.20 8.44 -12.22
N GLU A 163 -24.83 9.58 -11.95
CA GLU A 163 -24.66 10.83 -12.68
C GLU A 163 -23.24 11.41 -12.57
N LEU A 164 -22.45 10.98 -11.58
CA LEU A 164 -21.06 11.40 -11.41
C LEU A 164 -20.08 10.52 -12.19
N GLY A 165 -20.56 9.44 -12.82
CA GLY A 165 -19.75 8.50 -13.59
C GLY A 165 -18.92 7.55 -12.72
N SER A 166 -18.00 6.84 -13.36
CA SER A 166 -17.07 5.91 -12.71
C SER A 166 -16.00 6.64 -11.88
N VAL A 167 -15.49 5.99 -10.82
CA VAL A 167 -14.32 6.49 -10.10
C VAL A 167 -13.05 6.23 -10.91
N THR A 168 -12.19 7.23 -11.01
CA THR A 168 -10.91 7.16 -11.73
C THR A 168 -9.70 7.21 -10.79
N ASP A 169 -9.85 7.76 -9.59
CA ASP A 169 -8.78 7.74 -8.60
C ASP A 169 -9.30 7.76 -7.16
N LEU A 170 -8.46 7.28 -6.23
CA LEU A 170 -8.78 7.01 -4.84
C LEU A 170 -7.59 7.32 -3.92
N ALA A 171 -7.84 7.94 -2.77
CA ALA A 171 -6.87 8.09 -1.69
C ALA A 171 -7.54 8.05 -0.31
N CYS A 172 -6.77 7.71 0.72
CA CYS A 172 -7.24 7.66 2.10
C CYS A 172 -6.31 8.46 3.00
N GLY A 173 -6.92 9.22 3.92
CA GLY A 173 -6.26 9.75 5.10
C GLY A 173 -6.36 8.74 6.26
N HIS A 174 -6.27 9.24 7.50
CA HIS A 174 -6.31 8.38 8.70
C HIS A 174 -7.64 7.63 8.83
N GLU A 175 -8.75 8.38 8.75
CA GLU A 175 -10.14 7.93 9.01
C GLU A 175 -11.14 8.43 7.95
N HIS A 176 -10.64 8.97 6.85
CA HIS A 176 -11.45 9.47 5.74
C HIS A 176 -10.85 9.05 4.41
N GLY A 177 -11.67 9.06 3.37
CA GLY A 177 -11.25 8.82 2.00
C GLY A 177 -11.72 9.92 1.07
N ILE A 178 -11.06 10.00 -0.07
CA ILE A 178 -11.36 10.92 -1.17
C ILE A 178 -11.30 10.15 -2.49
N LEU A 179 -12.23 10.45 -3.38
CA LEU A 179 -12.29 9.85 -4.71
C LEU A 179 -12.49 10.93 -5.78
N LEU A 180 -11.98 10.65 -6.97
CA LEU A 180 -12.15 11.46 -8.18
C LEU A 180 -12.97 10.66 -9.19
N THR A 181 -14.02 11.27 -9.73
CA THR A 181 -14.86 10.64 -10.75
C THR A 181 -14.46 11.04 -12.17
N SER A 182 -14.90 10.27 -13.16
CA SER A 182 -14.66 10.53 -14.60
C SER A 182 -15.34 11.80 -15.11
N THR A 183 -16.33 12.32 -14.39
CA THR A 183 -16.92 13.64 -14.66
C THR A 183 -16.13 14.80 -14.03
N GLY A 184 -15.03 14.50 -13.33
CA GLY A 184 -14.17 15.48 -12.66
C GLY A 184 -14.66 15.92 -11.28
N GLN A 185 -15.64 15.23 -10.70
CA GLN A 185 -16.11 15.53 -9.35
C GLN A 185 -15.27 14.84 -8.29
N VAL A 186 -15.19 15.48 -7.12
CA VAL A 186 -14.46 14.97 -5.96
C VAL A 186 -15.45 14.71 -4.84
N MET A 187 -15.42 13.51 -4.27
CA MET A 187 -16.24 13.14 -3.12
C MET A 187 -15.35 12.67 -1.97
N THR A 188 -15.80 12.91 -0.76
CA THR A 188 -15.14 12.44 0.47
C THR A 188 -16.11 11.66 1.33
N TRP A 189 -15.62 10.67 2.06
CA TRP A 189 -16.38 9.94 3.07
C TRP A 189 -15.52 9.69 4.31
N GLY A 190 -16.15 9.26 5.40
CA GLY A 190 -15.50 8.98 6.67
C GLY A 190 -15.73 10.08 7.70
N THR A 191 -14.91 10.06 8.75
CA THR A 191 -15.16 10.84 9.96
C THR A 191 -14.39 12.16 9.95
N ALA A 192 -15.03 13.23 10.42
CA ALA A 192 -14.45 14.58 10.51
C ALA A 192 -14.04 14.99 11.93
N LEU A 193 -13.73 14.01 12.79
CA LEU A 193 -13.43 14.24 14.21
C LEU A 193 -12.14 15.05 14.41
#